data_AF-A0A920TRP1-F1
#
_entry.id   AF-A0A920TRP1-F1
#
_cell.length_a   1.000
_cell.length_b   1.000
_cell.length_c   1.000
_cell.angle_alpha   90.00
_cell.angle_beta   90.00
_cell.angle_gamma   90.00
#
_symmetry.space_group_name_H-M   'P 1'
#
loop_
_entity.id
_entity.type
_entity.pdbx_description
1 polymer ?
#
loop_
_entity_poly.entity_id
_entity_poly.type
_entity_poly.pdbx_seq_one_letter_code
_entity_poly.pdbx_strand_id
1 'polypeptide(L)'
;MTIKIDIGAPGESYPALIGAGLLEQLPHILDEYAPSYRYAVISDDQVGPLYARALVERCRSSGKKAELYSFPPVKSRKAGRIGPSLLRSPRRWVWT
;
A
#
# COMPACT_ATOMS: atom_id res chain seq x y z
N MET A 1 14.74 -8.27 -13.48
CA MET A 1 15.82 -7.77 -12.62
C MET A 1 15.21 -6.79 -11.63
N THR A 2 15.49 -6.95 -10.34
CA THR A 2 15.01 -6.06 -9.27
C THR A 2 16.22 -5.43 -8.59
N ILE A 3 16.21 -4.11 -8.47
CA ILE A 3 17.23 -3.33 -7.79
C ILE A 3 16.67 -2.96 -6.41
N LYS A 4 17.43 -3.19 -5.36
CA LYS A 4 17.13 -2.76 -3.99
C LYS A 4 18.02 -1.58 -3.65
N ILE A 5 17.42 -0.50 -3.13
CA ILE A 5 18.11 0.69 -2.66
C ILE A 5 17.72 0.91 -1.20
N ASP A 6 18.68 0.95 -0.29
CA ASP A 6 18.39 1.29 1.10
C ASP A 6 18.31 2.81 1.26
N ILE A 7 17.15 3.31 1.66
CA ILE A 7 16.88 4.74 1.85
C ILE A 7 16.88 5.02 3.35
N GLY A 8 17.81 5.86 3.81
CA GLY A 8 17.92 6.26 5.21
C GLY A 8 17.56 7.73 5.43
N ALA A 9 16.84 7.99 6.52
CA ALA A 9 16.68 9.31 7.14
C ALA A 9 17.05 9.22 8.63
N PRO A 10 17.33 10.35 9.32
CA PRO A 10 17.58 10.31 10.76
C PRO A 10 16.38 9.70 11.51
N GLY A 11 16.59 8.54 12.12
CA GLY A 11 15.58 7.81 12.90
C GLY A 11 14.84 6.69 12.17
N GLU A 12 14.98 6.54 10.84
CA GLU A 12 14.31 5.46 10.08
C GLU A 12 15.01 5.13 8.76
N SER A 13 15.02 3.85 8.40
CA SER A 13 15.54 3.38 7.11
C SER A 13 14.60 2.31 6.55
N TYR A 14 14.37 2.35 5.24
CA TYR A 14 13.57 1.36 4.53
C TYR A 14 14.13 1.08 3.13
N PRO A 15 13.96 -0.16 2.62
CA PRO A 15 14.36 -0.50 1.27
C PRO A 15 13.33 -0.03 0.24
N ALA A 16 13.80 0.55 -0.86
CA ALA A 16 13.04 0.76 -2.08
C ALA A 16 13.40 -0.34 -3.10
N LEU A 17 12.40 -1.10 -3.53
CA LEU A 17 12.52 -2.12 -4.57
C LEU A 17 12.06 -1.54 -5.92
N ILE A 18 12.92 -1.63 -6.94
CA ILE A 18 12.64 -1.13 -8.30
C ILE A 18 12.82 -2.28 -9.28
N GLY A 19 11.76 -2.63 -10.00
CA GLY A 19 11.79 -3.74 -10.96
C GLY A 19 10.44 -3.92 -11.65
N ALA A 20 10.46 -4.64 -12.77
CA ALA A 20 9.23 -5.09 -13.42
C ALA A 20 8.61 -6.25 -12.64
N GLY A 21 7.28 -6.29 -12.56
CA GLY A 21 6.55 -7.41 -11.95
C GLY A 21 6.46 -7.38 -10.42
N LEU A 22 6.78 -6.25 -9.77
CA LEU A 22 6.81 -6.18 -8.30
C LEU A 22 5.42 -6.23 -7.66
N LEU A 23 4.39 -5.70 -8.33
CA LEU A 23 3.02 -5.78 -7.81
C LEU A 23 2.51 -7.22 -7.81
N GLU A 24 2.95 -8.03 -8.77
CA GLU A 24 2.66 -9.45 -8.88
C GLU A 24 3.37 -10.27 -7.82
N GLN A 25 4.48 -9.76 -7.29
CA GLN A 25 5.26 -10.37 -6.21
C GLN A 25 4.90 -9.81 -4.84
N LEU A 26 3.96 -8.86 -4.76
CA LEU A 26 3.67 -8.12 -3.54
C LEU A 26 3.39 -9.01 -2.33
N PRO A 27 2.63 -10.13 -2.41
CA PRO A 27 2.43 -10.96 -1.22
C PRO A 27 3.72 -11.50 -0.59
N HIS A 28 4.70 -11.84 -1.41
CA HIS A 28 6.00 -12.32 -0.95
C HIS A 28 6.84 -11.17 -0.37
N ILE A 29 6.83 -10.02 -1.05
CA ILE A 29 7.49 -8.80 -0.56
C ILE A 29 6.93 -8.40 0.81
N LEU A 30 5.61 -8.52 1.03
CA LEU A 30 4.99 -8.23 2.32
C LEU A 30 5.45 -9.21 3.41
N ASP A 31 5.68 -10.48 3.09
CA ASP A 31 6.19 -11.45 4.07
C ASP A 31 7.62 -11.14 4.52
N GLU A 32 8.46 -10.69 3.60
CA GLU A 32 9.87 -10.40 3.87
C GLU A 32 10.06 -9.04 4.54
N TYR A 33 9.38 -8.01 4.04
CA TYR A 33 9.68 -6.62 4.39
C TYR A 33 8.64 -5.96 5.29
N ALA A 34 7.39 -6.44 5.32
CA ALA A 34 6.30 -5.79 6.06
C ALA A 34 5.25 -6.79 6.59
N PRO A 35 5.64 -7.77 7.43
CA PRO A 35 4.71 -8.77 7.95
C PRO A 35 3.66 -8.12 8.86
N SER A 36 2.39 -8.37 8.58
CA SER A 36 1.26 -7.82 9.35
C SER A 36 0.07 -8.79 9.36
N TYR A 37 -0.77 -8.66 10.38
CA TYR A 37 -1.99 -9.44 10.51
C TYR A 37 -3.06 -9.09 9.45
N ARG A 38 -3.11 -7.82 9.01
CA ARG A 38 -4.02 -7.32 7.96
C ARG A 38 -3.39 -6.15 7.20
N TYR A 39 -3.82 -5.99 5.97
CA TYR A 39 -3.38 -4.95 5.05
C TYR A 39 -4.57 -4.12 4.57
N ALA A 40 -4.34 -2.83 4.41
CA ALA A 40 -5.28 -1.93 3.75
C ALA A 40 -4.61 -1.35 2.52
N VAL A 41 -5.26 -1.47 1.37
CA VAL A 41 -4.86 -0.83 0.12
C VAL A 41 -5.72 0.39 -0.05
N ILE A 42 -5.09 1.55 -0.11
CA ILE A 42 -5.75 2.85 -0.28
C ILE A 42 -5.39 3.36 -1.67
N SER A 43 -6.40 3.67 -2.49
CA SER A 43 -6.18 4.15 -3.87
C SER A 43 -7.29 5.12 -4.27
N ASP A 44 -7.03 5.99 -5.24
CA ASP A 44 -8.08 6.85 -5.80
C ASP A 44 -8.90 6.11 -6.89
N ASP A 45 -10.01 6.71 -7.32
CA ASP A 45 -10.91 6.11 -8.31
C ASP A 45 -10.33 6.02 -9.74
N GLN A 46 -9.20 6.68 -10.03
CA GLN A 46 -8.51 6.55 -11.32
C GLN A 46 -7.50 5.40 -11.30
N VAL A 47 -6.72 5.29 -10.22
CA VAL A 47 -5.66 4.28 -10.06
C VAL A 47 -6.22 2.94 -9.55
N GLY A 48 -7.27 3.00 -8.74
CA GLY A 48 -7.89 1.84 -8.10
C GLY A 48 -8.31 0.74 -9.10
N PRO A 49 -9.03 1.08 -10.18
CA PRO A 49 -9.42 0.13 -11.22
C PRO A 49 -8.22 -0.48 -11.98
N LEU A 50 -7.11 0.26 -12.11
CA LEU A 50 -5.95 -0.18 -12.90
C LEU A 50 -5.07 -1.18 -12.15
N TYR A 51 -4.86 -0.96 -10.85
CA TYR A 51 -3.87 -1.73 -10.08
C TYR A 51 -4.42 -2.29 -8.78
N ALA A 52 -5.15 -1.49 -8.01
CA ALA A 52 -5.47 -1.82 -6.61
C ALA A 52 -6.41 -3.04 -6.49
N ARG A 53 -7.38 -3.18 -7.41
CA ARG A 53 -8.28 -4.36 -7.42
C ARG A 53 -7.53 -5.66 -7.65
N ALA A 54 -6.73 -5.73 -8.71
CA ALA A 54 -5.95 -6.91 -9.04
C ALA A 54 -4.94 -7.27 -7.94
N LEU A 55 -4.36 -6.24 -7.31
CA LEU A 55 -3.41 -6.37 -6.22
C LEU A 55 -4.07 -6.94 -4.94
N VAL A 56 -5.25 -6.45 -4.55
CA VAL A 56 -5.97 -6.97 -3.38
C VAL A 56 -6.41 -8.42 -3.59
N GLU A 57 -6.93 -8.76 -4.76
CA GLU A 57 -7.31 -10.14 -5.08
C GLU A 57 -6.10 -11.08 -5.05
N ARG A 58 -4.95 -10.62 -5.55
CA ARG A 58 -3.70 -11.36 -5.45
C ARG A 58 -3.29 -11.61 -4.00
N CYS A 59 -3.27 -10.58 -3.16
CA CYS A 59 -2.98 -10.72 -1.74
C CYS A 59 -3.95 -11.67 -1.03
N ARG A 60 -5.24 -11.63 -1.36
CA ARG A 60 -6.25 -12.55 -0.82
C ARG A 60 -6.01 -13.99 -1.26
N SER A 61 -5.70 -14.21 -2.54
CA SER A 61 -5.42 -15.54 -3.09
C SER A 61 -4.18 -16.20 -2.47
N SER A 62 -3.22 -15.39 -1.98
CA SER A 62 -2.05 -15.87 -1.23
C SER A 62 -2.29 -15.94 0.30
N GLY A 63 -3.54 -15.86 0.76
CA GLY A 63 -3.91 -15.97 2.17
C GLY A 63 -3.73 -14.70 3.02
N LYS A 64 -3.38 -13.55 2.43
CA LYS A 64 -3.31 -12.27 3.17
C LYS A 64 -4.69 -11.66 3.33
N LYS A 65 -4.94 -11.09 4.51
CA LYS A 65 -6.17 -10.32 4.78
C LYS A 65 -5.99 -8.89 4.27
N ALA A 66 -6.43 -8.63 3.03
CA ALA A 66 -6.34 -7.32 2.39
C ALA A 66 -7.72 -6.72 2.08
N GLU A 67 -7.88 -5.42 2.30
CA GLU A 67 -9.09 -4.65 2.02
C GLU A 67 -8.77 -3.41 1.17
N LEU A 68 -9.61 -3.12 0.17
CA LEU A 68 -9.49 -1.94 -0.70
C LEU A 68 -10.40 -0.82 -0.20
N TYR A 69 -9.81 0.37 -0.02
CA TYR A 69 -10.51 1.61 0.26
C TYR A 69 -10.25 2.59 -0.90
N SER A 70 -11.32 2.95 -1.61
CA SER A 70 -11.26 3.86 -2.77
C SER A 70 -11.87 5.22 -2.44
N PHE A 71 -11.26 6.28 -2.98
CA PHE A 71 -11.71 7.66 -2.78
C PHE A 71 -11.70 8.44 -4.09
N PRO A 72 -12.60 9.43 -4.26
CA PRO A 72 -12.61 10.29 -5.42
C PRO A 72 -11.27 11.00 -5.64
N PRO A 73 -10.85 11.25 -6.89
CA PRO A 73 -9.59 11.92 -7.18
C PRO A 73 -9.63 13.35 -6.65
N VAL A 74 -8.71 13.72 -5.76
CA VAL A 74 -8.58 15.11 -5.33
C VAL A 74 -7.82 15.88 -6.41
N LYS A 75 -8.52 16.36 -7.44
CA LYS A 75 -7.92 17.34 -8.36
C LYS A 75 -7.74 18.65 -7.60
N SER A 76 -6.49 19.08 -7.42
CA SER A 76 -6.05 20.28 -6.72
C SER A 76 -5.86 20.14 -5.20
N ARG A 77 -4.57 20.22 -4.83
CA ARG A 77 -3.97 20.29 -3.49
C ARG A 77 -3.94 18.99 -2.70
N LYS A 78 -2.73 18.66 -2.26
CA LYS A 78 -2.42 17.96 -1.01
C LYS A 78 -3.08 18.72 0.16
N ALA A 79 -4.40 18.70 0.24
CA ALA A 79 -5.16 19.24 1.36
C ALA A 79 -5.41 18.07 2.31
N GLY A 80 -5.01 18.23 3.58
CA GLY A 80 -5.06 17.24 4.65
C GLY A 80 -6.47 16.78 5.07
N ARG A 81 -7.30 16.41 4.11
CA ARG A 81 -8.70 15.98 4.28
C ARG A 81 -8.93 14.53 3.86
N ILE A 82 -7.86 13.75 3.71
CA ILE A 82 -7.90 12.27 3.78
C ILE A 82 -8.01 11.79 5.24
N GLY A 83 -7.74 12.67 6.22
CA GLY A 83 -7.69 12.32 7.65
C GLY A 83 -9.01 11.85 8.29
N PRO A 84 -10.17 12.55 8.14
CA PRO A 84 -11.29 12.30 9.06
C PRO A 84 -12.10 11.01 8.78
N SER A 85 -12.12 10.49 7.56
CA SER A 85 -12.87 9.27 7.23
C SER A 85 -12.09 7.99 7.55
N LEU A 86 -10.75 8.03 7.46
CA LEU A 86 -9.86 6.93 7.86
C LEU A 86 -9.71 6.79 9.39
N LEU A 87 -9.88 7.88 10.14
CA LEU A 87 -9.73 7.93 11.61
C LEU A 87 -10.92 7.33 12.41
N ARG A 88 -11.99 6.86 11.77
CA ARG A 88 -13.13 6.21 12.45
C ARG A 88 -13.02 4.69 12.61
N SER A 89 -11.86 4.11 12.26
CA SER A 89 -11.55 2.72 12.62
C SER A 89 -10.61 2.72 13.83
N PRO A 90 -10.87 1.92 14.88
CA PRO A 90 -10.07 1.90 16.12
C PRO A 90 -8.68 1.25 15.94
N ARG A 91 -8.15 1.19 14.72
CA ARG A 91 -6.92 0.43 14.40
C ARG A 91 -5.86 1.39 13.85
N ARG A 92 -4.74 1.44 14.57
CA ARG A 92 -3.51 2.17 14.25
C ARG A 92 -3.11 1.93 12.79
N TRP A 93 -3.12 2.99 11.99
CA TRP A 93 -2.72 2.97 10.59
C TRP A 93 -1.22 3.26 10.50
N VAL A 94 -0.46 2.34 9.90
CA VAL A 94 0.94 2.60 9.52
C VAL A 94 0.90 3.19 8.11
N TRP A 95 1.40 4.42 7.97
CA TRP A 95 1.64 5.06 6.69
C TRP A 95 3.13 4.88 6.39
N THR A 96 3.46 4.35 5.21
CA THR A 96 4.80 4.43 4.61
C THR A 96 4.70 5.31 3.39
#